data_AF-Q6GLM2-F1
#
_entry.id   AF-Q6GLM2-F1
#
_cell.length_a   1.000
_cell.length_b   1.000
_cell.length_c   1.000
_cell.angle_alpha   90.00
_cell.angle_beta   90.00
_cell.angle_gamma   90.00
#
_symmetry.space_group_name_H-M   'P 1'
#
loop_
_entity.id
_entity.type
_entity.pdbx_description
1 polymer ?
#
loop_
_entity_poly.entity_id
_entity_poly.type
_entity_poly.pdbx_seq_one_letter_code
_entity_poly.pdbx_strand_id
1 'polypeptide(L)'
;MHQKLLKSVHYIELGSYQYWPVLLPRGIRLYTYEQIPVFLKDNPYITDGYRAYLPSKLCLKSLFILSNETINIWSHLLGFLLFFILGVYDMISVLPSANASREDFVICSICLFCFQVCMLCSVGYHLFCCHRSEKTSRRWMALDYAGISIGILGCYVSGVFYAFYCNNYWRQVYLITVLAMILAVFFCSNSPQLPHPTMAQAALCYILLCVWLWNNSYSALDLVKWRCWNFSCSTIKF
;
A
#
# COMPACT_ATOMS: atom_id res chain seq x y z
N MET A 1 -51.31 -21.76 2.61
CA MET A 1 -50.10 -22.07 1.81
C MET A 1 -50.19 -21.14 0.60
N HIS A 2 -49.51 -20.01 0.39
CA HIS A 2 -48.19 -19.47 0.74
C HIS A 2 -48.37 -17.95 0.99
N GLN A 3 -48.01 -17.43 2.18
CA GLN A 3 -48.11 -15.99 2.48
C GLN A 3 -46.87 -15.48 3.26
N LYS A 4 -45.68 -15.98 2.90
CA LYS A 4 -44.38 -15.52 3.44
C LYS A 4 -43.35 -15.59 2.30
N LEU A 5 -42.51 -14.55 2.19
CA LEU A 5 -41.62 -14.12 1.07
C LEU A 5 -42.36 -13.21 0.06
N LEU A 6 -42.15 -11.89 -0.05
CA LEU A 6 -41.07 -11.00 0.34
C LEU A 6 -41.66 -9.65 0.80
N LYS A 7 -41.64 -9.40 2.10
CA LYS A 7 -41.89 -8.07 2.69
C LYS A 7 -40.58 -7.27 2.74
N SER A 8 -40.72 -5.98 2.48
CA SER A 8 -39.80 -4.85 2.69
C SER A 8 -38.79 -4.53 1.58
N VAL A 9 -39.28 -3.96 0.48
CA VAL A 9 -38.54 -2.89 -0.21
C VAL A 9 -38.87 -1.60 0.53
N HIS A 10 -37.91 -1.02 1.26
CA HIS A 10 -38.08 0.29 1.89
C HIS A 10 -37.59 1.35 0.92
N TYR A 11 -38.53 2.09 0.33
CA TYR A 11 -38.25 3.33 -0.38
C TYR A 11 -38.20 4.45 0.68
N ILE A 12 -37.08 5.17 0.75
CA ILE A 12 -37.01 6.45 1.47
C ILE A 12 -37.18 7.53 0.41
N GLU A 13 -38.34 8.21 0.43
CA GLU A 13 -38.55 9.41 -0.36
C GLU A 13 -37.80 10.58 0.28
N LEU A 14 -36.65 10.92 -0.31
CA LEU A 14 -36.03 12.23 -0.19
C LEU A 14 -36.17 12.88 -1.57
N GLY A 15 -36.76 14.08 -1.60
CA GLY A 15 -37.29 14.71 -2.80
C GLY A 15 -36.44 14.54 -4.08
N SER A 16 -37.16 14.24 -5.15
CA SER A 16 -36.82 14.56 -6.55
C SER A 16 -35.47 14.07 -7.12
N TYR A 17 -34.91 12.97 -6.64
CA TYR A 17 -33.82 12.28 -7.36
C TYR A 17 -34.15 10.80 -7.55
N GLN A 18 -34.14 10.37 -8.81
CA GLN A 18 -34.48 9.02 -9.25
C GLN A 18 -33.20 8.17 -9.21
N TYR A 19 -33.01 7.34 -8.18
CA TYR A 19 -31.81 6.51 -8.01
C TYR A 19 -32.03 5.04 -8.37
N TRP A 20 -30.98 4.45 -8.95
CA TRP A 20 -30.80 3.04 -9.32
C TRP A 20 -31.30 2.04 -8.26
N PRO A 21 -31.83 0.87 -8.66
CA PRO A 21 -32.26 -0.15 -7.71
C PRO A 21 -31.05 -0.81 -7.06
N VAL A 22 -30.64 -0.30 -5.89
CA VAL A 22 -29.60 -0.96 -5.08
C VAL A 22 -30.24 -2.12 -4.33
N LEU A 23 -30.05 -3.33 -4.84
CA LEU A 23 -30.26 -4.57 -4.08
C LEU A 23 -29.21 -4.64 -2.95
N LEU A 24 -29.49 -3.99 -1.81
CA LEU A 24 -28.71 -4.18 -0.58
C LEU A 24 -29.29 -5.38 0.19
N PRO A 25 -28.59 -6.51 0.31
CA PRO A 25 -28.89 -7.47 1.34
C PRO A 25 -28.61 -6.77 2.68
N ARG A 26 -29.67 -6.55 3.48
CA ARG A 26 -29.69 -5.99 4.85
C ARG A 26 -28.32 -5.63 5.44
N GLY A 27 -27.98 -4.33 5.51
CA GLY A 27 -27.23 -3.81 6.66
C GLY A 27 -26.25 -2.65 6.50
N ILE A 28 -25.90 -2.17 5.30
CA ILE A 28 -24.92 -1.06 5.14
C ILE A 28 -25.47 -0.02 4.17
N ARG A 29 -25.70 1.21 4.66
CA ARG A 29 -26.15 2.36 3.85
C ARG A 29 -24.95 3.03 3.18
N LEU A 30 -25.10 3.38 1.91
CA LEU A 30 -24.15 4.22 1.18
C LEU A 30 -24.61 5.68 1.19
N TYR A 31 -23.65 6.61 1.15
CA TYR A 31 -23.85 8.05 1.30
C TYR A 31 -23.37 8.79 0.04
N THR A 32 -23.94 9.97 -0.18
CA THR A 32 -23.42 10.93 -1.18
C THR A 32 -22.29 11.77 -0.60
N TYR A 33 -21.50 12.41 -1.47
CA TYR A 33 -20.40 13.31 -1.09
C TYR A 33 -20.84 14.40 -0.10
N GLU A 34 -22.09 14.87 -0.17
CA GLU A 34 -22.56 15.90 0.76
C GLU A 34 -22.89 15.38 2.15
N GLN A 35 -23.22 14.10 2.25
CA GLN A 35 -23.68 13.45 3.48
C GLN A 35 -22.56 12.86 4.33
N ILE A 36 -21.34 12.77 3.79
CA ILE A 36 -20.18 12.22 4.51
C ILE A 36 -19.51 13.27 5.40
N PRO A 37 -18.82 12.83 6.47
CA PRO A 37 -18.06 13.73 7.32
C PRO A 37 -16.89 14.37 6.57
N VAL A 38 -16.49 15.57 6.99
CA VAL A 38 -15.46 16.39 6.33
C VAL A 38 -14.14 15.64 6.13
N PHE A 39 -13.72 14.80 7.07
CA PHE A 39 -12.48 14.03 6.96
C PHE A 39 -12.48 12.93 5.88
N LEU A 40 -13.64 12.62 5.27
CA LEU A 40 -13.76 11.71 4.13
C LEU A 40 -13.99 12.46 2.80
N LYS A 41 -14.19 13.78 2.84
CA LYS A 41 -14.43 14.63 1.66
C LYS A 41 -13.11 15.00 0.99
N ASP A 42 -12.42 14.01 0.44
CA ASP A 42 -11.12 14.23 -0.23
C ASP A 42 -11.29 14.69 -1.69
N ASN A 43 -12.12 13.98 -2.45
CA ASN A 43 -12.29 14.20 -3.89
C ASN A 43 -13.75 14.58 -4.23
N PRO A 44 -14.03 15.85 -4.63
CA PRO A 44 -15.38 16.31 -4.95
C PRO A 44 -15.97 15.71 -6.23
N TYR A 45 -15.14 15.08 -7.08
CA TYR A 45 -15.61 14.43 -8.31
C TYR A 45 -16.23 13.04 -8.06
N ILE A 46 -16.02 12.46 -6.87
CA ILE A 46 -16.70 11.23 -6.46
C ILE A 46 -17.99 11.66 -5.75
N THR A 47 -19.12 11.47 -6.42
CA THR A 47 -20.41 12.03 -5.98
C THR A 47 -21.17 11.14 -5.00
N ASP A 48 -20.95 9.83 -5.04
CA ASP A 48 -21.72 8.83 -4.28
C ASP A 48 -20.94 7.52 -4.04
N GLY A 49 -21.61 6.53 -3.43
CA GLY A 49 -21.03 5.23 -3.14
C GLY A 49 -20.18 5.17 -1.87
N TYR A 50 -20.25 6.21 -1.02
CA TYR A 50 -19.43 6.29 0.19
C TYR A 50 -19.94 5.42 1.32
N ARG A 51 -19.01 4.80 2.05
CA ARG A 51 -19.28 4.18 3.35
C ARG A 51 -18.94 5.17 4.45
N ALA A 52 -19.82 5.34 5.44
CA ALA A 52 -19.56 6.22 6.58
C ALA A 52 -20.22 5.68 7.85
N TYR A 53 -19.71 6.13 9.01
CA TYR A 53 -20.27 5.85 10.33
C TYR A 53 -20.35 4.36 10.71
N LEU A 54 -19.51 3.51 10.11
CA LEU A 54 -19.56 2.06 10.36
C LEU A 54 -18.74 1.67 11.61
N PRO A 55 -19.24 0.76 12.47
CA PRO A 55 -18.41 0.06 13.45
C PRO A 55 -17.49 -0.97 12.77
N SER A 56 -16.39 -1.36 13.41
CA SER A 56 -15.36 -2.25 12.83
C SER A 56 -15.91 -3.54 12.20
N LYS A 57 -16.92 -4.16 12.81
CA LYS A 57 -17.55 -5.38 12.27
C LYS A 57 -18.24 -5.14 10.93
N LEU A 58 -18.85 -3.96 10.75
CA LEU A 58 -19.50 -3.59 9.49
C LEU A 58 -18.48 -3.12 8.46
N CYS A 59 -17.36 -2.50 8.87
CA CYS A 59 -16.23 -2.24 7.98
C CYS A 59 -15.75 -3.54 7.32
N LEU A 60 -15.52 -4.60 8.10
CA LEU A 60 -15.14 -5.92 7.55
C LEU A 60 -16.20 -6.50 6.61
N LYS A 61 -17.48 -6.46 6.99
CA LYS A 61 -18.57 -6.94 6.12
C LYS A 61 -18.72 -6.14 4.83
N SER A 62 -18.32 -4.87 4.84
CA SER A 62 -18.37 -4.01 3.66
C SER A 62 -17.36 -4.37 2.58
N LEU A 63 -16.44 -5.32 2.84
CA LEU A 63 -15.51 -5.86 1.85
C LEU A 63 -16.23 -6.37 0.58
N PHE A 64 -17.42 -6.95 0.76
CA PHE A 64 -18.24 -7.50 -0.32
C PHE A 64 -19.35 -6.55 -0.78
N ILE A 65 -19.32 -5.29 -0.34
CA ILE A 65 -20.27 -4.26 -0.78
C ILE A 65 -19.57 -3.36 -1.80
N LEU A 66 -20.24 -3.12 -2.92
CA LEU A 66 -19.74 -2.19 -3.93
C LEU A 66 -19.82 -0.76 -3.37
N SER A 67 -18.68 -0.09 -3.30
CA SER A 67 -18.48 1.26 -2.76
C SER A 67 -17.38 1.97 -3.54
N ASN A 68 -17.21 3.27 -3.30
CA ASN A 68 -16.15 4.08 -3.89
C ASN A 68 -14.72 3.56 -3.58
N GLU A 69 -14.58 2.72 -2.54
CA GLU A 69 -13.29 2.13 -2.13
C GLU A 69 -13.09 0.69 -2.59
N THR A 70 -14.06 0.06 -3.25
CA THR A 70 -14.00 -1.37 -3.58
C THR A 70 -12.77 -1.69 -4.43
N ILE A 71 -12.48 -0.88 -5.45
CA ILE A 71 -11.30 -1.09 -6.30
C ILE A 71 -10.01 -0.95 -5.49
N ASN A 72 -9.91 0.07 -4.62
CA ASN A 72 -8.74 0.28 -3.77
C ASN A 72 -8.48 -0.91 -2.84
N ILE A 73 -9.55 -1.47 -2.24
CA ILE A 73 -9.42 -2.64 -1.36
C ILE A 73 -8.98 -3.87 -2.16
N TRP A 74 -9.66 -4.17 -3.26
CA TRP A 74 -9.42 -5.39 -4.02
C TRP A 74 -8.12 -5.36 -4.80
N SER A 75 -7.69 -4.22 -5.33
CA SER A 75 -6.40 -4.12 -6.03
C SER A 75 -5.23 -4.40 -5.09
N HIS A 76 -5.25 -3.88 -3.86
CA HIS A 76 -4.20 -4.15 -2.86
C HIS A 76 -4.29 -5.56 -2.28
N LEU A 77 -5.50 -6.10 -2.09
CA LEU A 77 -5.68 -7.48 -1.64
C LEU A 77 -5.19 -8.49 -2.68
N LEU A 78 -5.49 -8.26 -3.95
CA LEU A 78 -4.95 -9.06 -5.06
C LEU A 78 -3.43 -8.89 -5.18
N GLY A 79 -2.91 -7.68 -4.97
CA GLY A 79 -1.47 -7.41 -4.90
C GLY A 79 -0.78 -8.22 -3.78
N PHE A 80 -1.37 -8.26 -2.58
CA PHE A 80 -0.88 -9.10 -1.48
C PHE A 80 -0.85 -10.58 -1.88
N LEU A 81 -1.93 -11.11 -2.46
CA LEU A 81 -2.00 -12.51 -2.90
C LEU A 81 -0.96 -12.81 -3.98
N LEU A 82 -0.76 -11.89 -4.92
CA LEU A 82 0.26 -12.03 -5.96
C LEU A 82 1.67 -12.13 -5.35
N PHE A 83 2.05 -11.20 -4.47
CA PHE A 83 3.36 -11.23 -3.81
C PHE A 83 3.54 -12.45 -2.91
N PHE A 84 2.47 -12.94 -2.28
CA PHE A 84 2.51 -14.17 -1.50
C PHE A 84 2.78 -15.39 -2.40
N ILE A 85 2.05 -15.53 -3.51
CA ILE A 85 2.24 -16.63 -4.46
C ILE A 85 3.64 -16.56 -5.09
N LEU A 86 4.06 -15.38 -5.54
CA LEU A 86 5.41 -15.17 -6.07
C LEU A 86 6.46 -15.51 -5.02
N GLY A 87 6.27 -15.13 -3.76
CA GLY A 87 7.23 -15.45 -2.71
C GLY A 87 7.35 -16.94 -2.43
N VAL A 88 6.24 -17.67 -2.42
CA VAL A 88 6.28 -19.14 -2.31
C VAL A 88 6.99 -19.75 -3.52
N TYR A 89 6.70 -19.27 -4.73
CA TYR A 89 7.32 -19.74 -5.95
C TYR A 89 8.83 -19.46 -5.98
N ASP A 90 9.25 -18.27 -5.56
CA ASP A 90 10.66 -17.88 -5.50
C ASP A 90 11.45 -18.76 -4.51
N MET A 91 10.88 -19.03 -3.33
CA MET A 91 11.53 -19.84 -2.30
C MET A 91 11.64 -21.32 -2.66
N ILE A 92 10.64 -21.88 -3.36
CA ILE A 92 10.58 -23.32 -3.64
C ILE A 92 11.17 -23.67 -5.00
N SER A 93 11.06 -22.77 -5.98
CA SER A 93 11.44 -23.07 -7.38
C SER A 93 12.61 -22.22 -7.84
N VAL A 94 12.48 -20.88 -7.80
CA VAL A 94 13.46 -19.98 -8.43
C VAL A 94 14.81 -20.05 -7.73
N LEU A 95 14.86 -19.72 -6.44
CA LEU A 95 16.13 -19.67 -5.68
C LEU A 95 16.85 -21.02 -5.63
N PRO A 96 16.18 -22.17 -5.43
CA PRO A 96 16.83 -23.46 -5.52
C PRO A 96 17.34 -23.78 -6.94
N SER A 97 16.59 -23.45 -7.99
CA SER A 97 17.00 -23.72 -9.38
C SER A 97 18.21 -22.88 -9.81
N ALA A 98 18.34 -21.67 -9.28
CA ALA A 98 19.50 -20.79 -9.44
C ALA A 98 20.70 -21.19 -8.57
N ASN A 99 20.54 -22.21 -7.71
CA ASN A 99 21.52 -22.61 -6.71
C ASN A 99 21.97 -21.42 -5.84
N ALA A 100 21.01 -20.57 -5.46
CA ALA A 100 21.21 -19.30 -4.78
C ALA A 100 21.78 -19.48 -3.38
N SER A 101 22.49 -18.46 -2.90
CA SER A 101 23.09 -18.44 -1.57
C SER A 101 22.04 -18.19 -0.49
N ARG A 102 22.35 -18.54 0.76
CA ARG A 102 21.47 -18.27 1.91
C ARG A 102 21.14 -16.77 2.06
N GLU A 103 22.04 -15.88 1.66
CA GLU A 103 21.82 -14.43 1.69
C GLU A 103 20.71 -14.02 0.73
N ASP A 104 20.66 -14.62 -0.46
CA ASP A 104 19.64 -14.35 -1.47
C ASP A 104 18.25 -14.77 -0.97
N PHE A 105 18.14 -15.92 -0.30
CA PHE A 105 16.91 -16.36 0.36
C PHE A 105 16.42 -15.34 1.40
N VAL A 106 17.34 -14.85 2.25
CA VAL A 106 17.00 -13.88 3.30
C VAL A 106 16.53 -12.57 2.70
N ILE A 107 17.25 -12.03 1.71
CA ILE A 107 16.96 -10.73 1.13
C ILE A 107 15.67 -10.77 0.30
N CYS A 108 15.49 -11.80 -0.51
CA CYS A 108 14.24 -12.01 -1.25
C CYS A 108 13.04 -12.16 -0.29
N SER A 109 13.19 -12.94 0.79
CA SER A 109 12.14 -13.10 1.80
C SER A 109 11.77 -11.78 2.48
N ILE A 110 12.76 -10.98 2.89
CA ILE A 110 12.55 -9.67 3.52
C ILE A 110 11.85 -8.73 2.54
N CYS A 111 12.30 -8.67 1.28
CA CYS A 111 11.70 -7.84 0.24
C CYS A 111 10.20 -8.12 0.07
N LEU A 112 9.87 -9.40 -0.16
CA LEU A 112 8.50 -9.85 -0.38
C LEU A 112 7.64 -9.67 0.87
N PHE A 113 8.19 -9.88 2.06
CA PHE A 113 7.50 -9.62 3.31
C PHE A 113 7.17 -8.12 3.46
N CYS A 114 8.11 -7.22 3.17
CA CYS A 114 7.88 -5.78 3.20
C CYS A 114 6.77 -5.35 2.24
N PHE A 115 6.75 -5.88 1.01
CA PHE A 115 5.66 -5.62 0.06
C PHE A 115 4.30 -6.12 0.55
N GLN A 116 4.26 -7.31 1.14
CA GLN A 116 3.02 -7.87 1.71
C GLN A 116 2.49 -7.02 2.85
N VAL A 117 3.36 -6.57 3.76
CA VAL A 117 2.99 -5.66 4.85
C VAL A 117 2.44 -4.35 4.29
N CYS A 118 3.11 -3.74 3.30
CA CYS A 118 2.63 -2.53 2.64
C CYS A 118 1.22 -2.71 2.06
N MET A 119 0.97 -3.80 1.33
CA MET A 119 -0.35 -4.08 0.75
C MET A 119 -1.43 -4.28 1.81
N LEU A 120 -1.13 -5.02 2.89
CA LEU A 120 -2.07 -5.26 3.99
C LEU A 120 -2.40 -3.98 4.78
N CYS A 121 -1.42 -3.12 5.03
CA CYS A 121 -1.63 -1.82 5.66
C CYS A 121 -2.61 -0.97 4.85
N SER A 122 -2.47 -0.95 3.52
CA SER A 122 -3.35 -0.20 2.63
C SER A 122 -4.76 -0.79 2.55
N VAL A 123 -4.89 -2.13 2.46
CA VAL A 123 -6.20 -2.80 2.59
C VAL A 123 -6.87 -2.42 3.90
N GLY A 124 -6.12 -2.40 5.00
CA GLY A 124 -6.59 -1.97 6.31
C GLY A 124 -7.14 -0.53 6.28
N TYR A 125 -6.40 0.41 5.70
CA TYR A 125 -6.86 1.78 5.54
C TYR A 125 -8.14 1.89 4.72
N HIS A 126 -8.17 1.38 3.50
CA HIS A 126 -9.38 1.48 2.65
C HIS A 126 -10.57 0.73 3.24
N LEU A 127 -10.37 -0.28 4.08
CA LEU A 127 -11.46 -0.97 4.75
C LEU A 127 -12.00 -0.20 5.97
N PHE A 128 -11.12 0.44 6.74
CA PHE A 128 -11.47 1.11 8.00
C PHE A 128 -11.54 2.64 7.93
N CYS A 129 -11.28 3.26 6.77
CA CYS A 129 -11.39 4.71 6.59
C CYS A 129 -12.80 5.22 6.94
N CYS A 130 -13.83 4.44 6.62
CA CYS A 130 -15.25 4.71 6.90
C CYS A 130 -15.68 4.52 8.36
N HIS A 131 -14.75 4.19 9.26
CA HIS A 131 -15.07 3.89 10.65
C HIS A 131 -15.69 5.09 11.37
N ARG A 132 -16.69 4.86 12.24
CA ARG A 132 -17.40 5.91 12.98
C ARG A 132 -16.51 6.82 13.82
N SER A 133 -15.34 6.33 14.21
CA SER A 133 -14.34 7.09 14.96
C SER A 133 -13.27 7.59 14.01
N GLU A 134 -13.21 8.90 13.84
CA GLU A 134 -12.18 9.59 13.08
C GLU A 134 -10.76 9.23 13.57
N LYS A 135 -10.58 9.06 14.89
CA LYS A 135 -9.29 8.62 15.46
C LYS A 135 -8.84 7.26 14.92
N THR A 136 -9.76 6.32 14.74
CA THR A 136 -9.47 5.00 14.16
C THR A 136 -9.11 5.13 12.69
N SER A 137 -9.90 5.89 11.92
CA SER A 137 -9.63 6.15 10.50
C SER A 137 -8.24 6.77 10.28
N ARG A 138 -7.90 7.80 11.08
CA ARG A 138 -6.58 8.44 11.06
C ARG A 138 -5.43 7.50 11.45
N ARG A 139 -5.63 6.60 12.42
CA ARG A 139 -4.62 5.59 12.77
C ARG A 139 -4.36 4.62 11.63
N TRP A 140 -5.41 4.18 10.95
CA TRP A 140 -5.26 3.31 9.78
C TRP A 140 -4.57 4.04 8.61
N MET A 141 -4.87 5.32 8.40
CA MET A 141 -4.15 6.15 7.43
C MET A 141 -2.65 6.25 7.76
N ALA A 142 -2.30 6.47 9.03
CA ALA A 142 -0.91 6.48 9.46
C ALA A 142 -0.20 5.12 9.25
N LEU A 143 -0.91 4.01 9.52
CA LEU A 143 -0.39 2.66 9.26
C LEU A 143 -0.17 2.40 7.76
N ASP A 144 -1.00 2.95 6.88
CA ASP A 144 -0.80 2.85 5.43
C ASP A 144 0.47 3.59 4.98
N TYR A 145 0.67 4.83 5.44
CA TYR A 145 1.92 5.55 5.18
C TYR A 145 3.16 4.85 5.77
N ALA A 146 3.04 4.24 6.94
CA ALA A 146 4.08 3.39 7.50
C ALA A 146 4.36 2.16 6.60
N GLY A 147 3.30 1.55 6.07
CA GLY A 147 3.39 0.43 5.11
C GLY A 147 4.18 0.82 3.85
N ILE A 148 3.89 1.99 3.28
CA ILE A 148 4.63 2.53 2.12
C ILE A 148 6.12 2.68 2.44
N SER A 149 6.46 3.28 3.60
CA SER A 149 7.86 3.39 4.05
C SER A 149 8.56 2.02 4.16
N ILE A 150 7.88 1.02 4.73
CA ILE A 150 8.42 -0.35 4.86
C ILE A 150 8.61 -1.00 3.49
N GLY A 151 7.64 -0.85 2.58
CA GLY A 151 7.72 -1.37 1.22
C GLY A 151 8.91 -0.79 0.45
N ILE A 152 9.09 0.54 0.49
CA ILE A 152 10.22 1.22 -0.13
C ILE A 152 11.55 0.71 0.46
N LEU A 153 11.64 0.58 1.80
CA LEU A 153 12.84 0.06 2.45
C LEU A 153 13.19 -1.35 1.94
N GLY A 154 12.21 -2.25 1.86
CA GLY A 154 12.42 -3.61 1.34
C GLY A 154 12.95 -3.63 -0.10
N CYS A 155 12.40 -2.78 -0.98
CA CYS A 155 12.87 -2.63 -2.36
C CYS A 155 14.33 -2.20 -2.42
N TYR A 156 14.69 -1.15 -1.68
CA TYR A 156 16.03 -0.59 -1.75
C TYR A 156 17.08 -1.46 -1.08
N VAL A 157 16.76 -2.11 0.05
CA VAL A 157 17.67 -3.06 0.68
C VAL A 157 18.06 -4.15 -0.32
N SER A 158 17.08 -4.68 -1.03
CA SER A 158 17.30 -5.72 -2.05
C SER A 158 18.04 -5.18 -3.28
N GLY A 159 17.60 -4.05 -3.83
CA GLY A 159 18.21 -3.44 -5.00
C GLY A 159 19.67 -3.04 -4.79
N VAL A 160 19.98 -2.40 -3.66
CA VAL A 160 21.35 -1.99 -3.30
C VAL A 160 22.23 -3.22 -3.03
N PHE A 161 21.69 -4.27 -2.40
CA PHE A 161 22.44 -5.49 -2.17
C PHE A 161 22.93 -6.12 -3.48
N TYR A 162 22.04 -6.30 -4.45
CA TYR A 162 22.41 -6.89 -5.74
C TYR A 162 23.23 -5.94 -6.62
N ALA A 163 22.96 -4.62 -6.57
CA ALA A 163 23.74 -3.63 -7.33
C ALA A 163 25.20 -3.53 -6.87
N PHE A 164 25.46 -3.69 -5.56
CA PHE A 164 26.80 -3.62 -4.96
C PHE A 164 27.21 -4.95 -4.34
N TYR A 165 26.88 -6.06 -5.00
CA TYR A 165 27.17 -7.40 -4.52
C TYR A 165 28.68 -7.56 -4.23
N CYS A 166 29.53 -7.14 -5.19
CA CYS A 166 30.98 -7.28 -5.11
C CYS A 166 31.68 -6.14 -4.33
N ASN A 167 30.95 -5.12 -3.85
CA ASN A 167 31.55 -3.97 -3.15
C ASN A 167 30.82 -3.64 -1.84
N ASN A 168 31.33 -4.21 -0.75
CA ASN A 168 30.74 -4.07 0.59
C ASN A 168 30.73 -2.61 1.09
N TYR A 169 31.76 -1.82 0.78
CA TYR A 169 31.86 -0.44 1.27
C TYR A 169 30.72 0.43 0.71
N TRP A 170 30.58 0.47 -0.62
CA TRP A 170 29.53 1.25 -1.27
C TRP A 170 28.13 0.70 -0.93
N ARG A 171 27.98 -0.63 -0.83
CA ARG A 171 26.74 -1.24 -0.36
C ARG A 171 26.29 -0.66 0.98
N GLN A 172 27.18 -0.61 1.97
CA GLN A 172 26.84 -0.10 3.30
C GLN A 172 26.53 1.40 3.29
N VAL A 173 27.30 2.19 2.55
CA VAL A 173 27.04 3.64 2.40
C VAL A 173 25.63 3.88 1.87
N TYR A 174 25.26 3.24 0.76
CA TYR A 174 23.92 3.40 0.18
C TYR A 174 22.81 2.88 1.10
N LEU A 175 22.99 1.72 1.76
CA LEU A 175 21.99 1.19 2.69
C LEU A 175 21.74 2.14 3.87
N ILE A 176 22.80 2.71 4.47
CA ILE A 176 22.69 3.66 5.57
C ILE A 176 22.02 4.95 5.11
N THR A 177 22.40 5.49 3.95
CA THR A 177 21.79 6.72 3.42
C THR A 177 20.31 6.53 3.13
N VAL A 178 19.93 5.43 2.46
CA VAL A 178 18.52 5.13 2.18
C VAL A 178 17.72 4.95 3.46
N LEU A 179 18.26 4.22 4.45
CA LEU A 179 17.61 4.05 5.74
C LEU A 179 17.37 5.40 6.42
N ALA A 180 18.37 6.29 6.45
CA ALA A 180 18.24 7.61 7.04
C ALA A 180 17.16 8.46 6.34
N MET A 181 17.11 8.42 5.00
CA MET A 181 16.10 9.16 4.23
C MET A 181 14.69 8.61 4.45
N ILE A 182 14.51 7.29 4.46
CA ILE A 182 13.20 6.67 4.72
C ILE A 182 12.74 6.97 6.14
N LEU A 183 13.62 6.92 7.14
CA LEU A 183 13.29 7.32 8.51
C LEU A 183 12.86 8.78 8.56
N ALA A 184 13.55 9.69 7.88
CA ALA A 184 13.16 11.10 7.82
C ALA A 184 11.76 11.28 7.21
N VAL A 185 11.45 10.61 6.10
CA VAL A 185 10.12 10.66 5.47
C VAL A 185 9.05 10.00 6.36
N PHE A 186 9.37 8.90 7.03
CA PHE A 186 8.48 8.23 7.97
C PHE A 186 8.08 9.16 9.13
N PHE A 187 9.06 9.80 9.78
CA PHE A 187 8.80 10.73 10.88
C PHE A 187 8.07 12.00 10.40
N CYS A 188 8.39 12.51 9.21
CA CYS A 188 7.69 13.64 8.62
C CYS A 188 6.22 13.31 8.34
N SER A 189 5.95 12.16 7.71
CA SER A 189 4.61 11.71 7.32
C SER A 189 3.72 11.37 8.51
N ASN A 190 4.31 10.92 9.63
CA ASN A 190 3.59 10.53 10.85
C ASN A 190 3.63 11.60 11.95
N SER A 191 4.19 12.78 11.69
CA SER A 191 4.29 13.82 12.71
C SER A 191 2.91 14.39 13.07
N PRO A 192 2.55 14.45 14.37
CA PRO A 192 1.27 15.00 14.83
C PRO A 192 1.19 16.53 14.75
N GLN A 193 2.31 17.22 14.49
CA GLN A 193 2.42 18.68 14.52
C GLN A 193 2.18 19.32 13.15
N LEU A 194 2.22 18.54 12.06
CA LEU A 194 1.89 19.03 10.73
C LEU A 194 0.34 19.07 10.59
N PRO A 195 -0.25 20.24 10.32
CA PRO A 195 -1.70 20.40 10.18
C PRO A 195 -2.16 19.69 8.92
N HIS A 196 -2.46 18.39 9.03
CA HIS A 196 -2.70 17.47 7.93
C HIS A 196 -1.58 17.55 6.87
N PRO A 197 -0.67 16.57 6.75
CA PRO A 197 -0.04 16.41 5.45
C PRO A 197 -1.20 16.21 4.48
N THR A 198 -1.48 17.21 3.64
CA THR A 198 -2.24 16.94 2.43
C THR A 198 -1.54 15.74 1.83
N MET A 199 -2.26 14.70 1.40
CA MET A 199 -1.63 13.50 0.83
C MET A 199 -0.54 13.88 -0.19
N ALA A 200 -0.70 15.03 -0.85
CA ALA A 200 0.28 15.75 -1.66
C ALA A 200 1.66 15.99 -1.01
N GLN A 201 1.77 16.44 0.24
CA GLN A 201 3.06 16.70 0.90
C GLN A 201 3.82 15.41 1.23
N ALA A 202 3.13 14.41 1.80
CA ALA A 202 3.73 13.11 2.04
C ALA A 202 4.13 12.46 0.70
N ALA A 203 3.23 12.45 -0.28
CA ALA A 203 3.51 11.98 -1.64
C ALA A 203 4.67 12.74 -2.28
N LEU A 204 4.78 14.05 -2.12
CA LEU A 204 5.89 14.84 -2.62
C LEU A 204 7.21 14.44 -1.95
N CYS A 205 7.24 14.24 -0.63
CA CYS A 205 8.43 13.74 0.07
C CYS A 205 8.83 12.35 -0.45
N TYR A 206 7.88 11.44 -0.66
CA TYR A 206 8.15 10.12 -1.25
C TYR A 206 8.58 10.21 -2.72
N ILE A 207 7.99 11.10 -3.52
CA ILE A 207 8.37 11.31 -4.92
C ILE A 207 9.77 11.89 -5.01
N LEU A 208 10.10 12.91 -4.20
CA LEU A 208 11.43 13.49 -4.14
C LEU A 208 12.47 12.47 -3.68
N LEU A 209 12.11 11.61 -2.72
CA LEU A 209 12.93 10.47 -2.32
C LEU A 209 13.15 9.52 -3.50
N CYS A 210 12.10 9.07 -4.17
CA CYS A 210 12.19 8.18 -5.33
C CYS A 210 12.98 8.79 -6.50
N VAL A 211 12.83 10.10 -6.77
CA VAL A 211 13.57 10.82 -7.81
C VAL A 211 15.03 10.98 -7.43
N TRP A 212 15.32 11.34 -6.18
CA TRP A 212 16.70 11.40 -5.68
C TRP A 212 17.36 10.04 -5.80
N LEU A 213 16.66 8.99 -5.39
CA LEU A 213 17.15 7.63 -5.46
C LEU A 213 17.36 7.20 -6.91
N TRP A 214 16.40 7.44 -7.81
CA TRP A 214 16.54 7.17 -9.24
C TRP A 214 17.79 7.86 -9.82
N ASN A 215 17.93 9.17 -9.64
CA ASN A 215 19.06 9.93 -10.19
C ASN A 215 20.41 9.47 -9.62
N ASN A 216 20.48 9.16 -8.32
CA ASN A 216 21.70 8.65 -7.70
C ASN A 216 21.98 7.19 -8.07
N SER A 217 20.94 6.37 -8.29
CA SER A 217 21.08 5.00 -8.77
C SER A 217 21.64 4.95 -10.19
N TYR A 218 21.22 5.83 -11.11
CA TYR A 218 21.83 5.91 -12.45
C TYR A 218 23.29 6.36 -12.38
N SER A 219 23.58 7.41 -11.61
CA SER A 219 24.95 7.88 -11.37
C SER A 219 25.84 6.78 -10.77
N ALA A 220 25.27 6.00 -9.84
CA ALA A 220 25.96 4.91 -9.18
C ALA A 220 26.11 3.67 -10.09
N LEU A 221 25.10 3.34 -10.89
CA LEU A 221 25.15 2.28 -11.88
C LEU A 221 26.16 2.59 -12.98
N ASP A 222 26.32 3.86 -13.36
CA ASP A 222 27.36 4.30 -14.29
C ASP A 222 28.75 4.18 -13.65
N LEU A 223 28.92 4.59 -12.37
CA LEU A 223 30.16 4.38 -11.61
C LEU A 223 30.49 2.90 -11.36
N VAL A 224 29.48 2.05 -11.14
CA VAL A 224 29.61 0.60 -10.93
C VAL A 224 29.87 -0.11 -12.25
N LYS A 225 29.21 0.26 -13.36
CA LYS A 225 29.57 -0.19 -14.72
C LYS A 225 31.02 0.13 -15.02
N TRP A 226 31.48 1.33 -14.67
CA TRP A 226 32.88 1.74 -14.89
C TRP A 226 33.89 0.98 -14.01
N ARG A 227 33.54 0.63 -12.77
CA ARG A 227 34.42 -0.13 -11.85
C ARG A 227 34.35 -1.65 -12.00
N CYS A 228 33.18 -2.24 -12.23
CA CYS A 228 33.02 -3.69 -12.41
C CYS A 228 33.53 -4.18 -13.76
N TRP A 229 33.58 -3.34 -14.80
CA TRP A 229 34.29 -3.70 -16.03
C TRP A 229 35.81 -3.76 -15.85
N ASN A 230 36.36 -3.03 -14.87
CA ASN A 230 37.81 -2.99 -14.62
C ASN A 230 38.29 -4.02 -13.57
N PHE A 231 37.40 -4.59 -12.76
CA PHE A 231 37.76 -5.60 -11.76
C PHE A 231 36.77 -6.77 -11.83
N SER A 232 37.28 -7.92 -12.29
CA SER A 232 36.61 -9.23 -12.39
C SER A 232 35.53 -9.47 -11.35
N CYS A 233 34.26 -9.24 -11.69
CA CYS A 233 33.14 -9.87 -11.01
C CYS A 233 32.55 -10.95 -11.94
N SER A 234 33.35 -11.97 -12.21
CA SER A 234 33.00 -13.10 -13.06
C SER A 234 32.24 -14.16 -12.27
N THR A 235 31.09 -13.82 -11.68
CA THR A 235 30.07 -14.80 -11.23
C THR A 235 28.75 -14.10 -10.84
N ILE A 236 28.04 -13.52 -11.81
CA ILE A 236 26.58 -13.38 -11.67
C ILE A 236 26.01 -14.66 -12.29
N LYS A 237 25.80 -15.69 -11.48
CA LYS A 237 24.98 -16.84 -11.88
C LYS A 237 23.53 -16.47 -11.55
N PHE A 238 22.74 -16.31 -12.60
CA PHE A 238 21.28 -16.28 -12.52
C PHE A 238 20.73 -17.66 -12.18
#